data_AF-A0A1H9RWF6-F1
#
_entry.id   AF-A0A1H9RWF6-F1
#
_cell.length_a   1.000
_cell.length_b   1.000
_cell.length_c   1.000
_cell.angle_alpha   90.00
_cell.angle_beta   90.00
_cell.angle_gamma   90.00
#
_symmetry.space_group_name_H-M   'P 1'
#
loop_
_entity.id
_entity.type
_entity.pdbx_description
1 polymer ?
#
loop_
_entity_poly.entity_id
_entity_poly.type
_entity_poly.pdbx_seq_one_letter_code
_entity_poly.pdbx_strand_id
1 'polypeptide(L)'
;MSYSTPFRREDDSYRKKRKEDTSVVAQARQAAEQLPTPPPNDDTVVSRPQRQEEQTAAAAPPVLELLLYHEEERAAARASGDLRLASSALVGVVRDLDELLDGVERYLRQTGRGRARQRVRDAMPHLVAISAIATLPLVEVGEFLDLPPDRVEAVLASLTRHGGISPAQRQKALEQIRWLRGQLQQVMITEDHSLLDRLLAFVSKFVLLGIIALASAASGAFAVGESAVKEVIKTGVVALVAAALQMGADRVLTEHTKQSRHNAAQEAHAALLSELSTASALWETPAYDGEHVVIRMRLAVRMCAVRVASIPLKWQNKWQYWDLLDELAAALNKDTPDGLRVQLRRITTLSPPA
;
A
#
# COMPACT_ATOMS: atom_id res chain seq x y z
N MET A 1 -29.42 33.26 44.58
CA MET A 1 -28.37 33.14 43.54
C MET A 1 -28.23 31.66 43.22
N SER A 2 -28.78 31.23 42.08
CA SER A 2 -28.73 29.83 41.63
C SER A 2 -27.84 29.76 40.40
N TYR A 3 -26.78 28.94 40.47
CA TYR A 3 -25.90 28.66 39.34
C TYR A 3 -26.47 27.49 38.53
N SER A 4 -26.87 27.76 37.29
CA SER A 4 -27.15 26.73 36.28
C SER A 4 -25.87 26.43 35.51
N THR A 5 -25.41 25.17 35.55
CA THR A 5 -24.40 24.62 34.64
C THR A 5 -25.07 24.11 33.35
N PRO A 6 -24.50 24.33 32.16
CA PRO A 6 -25.03 23.79 30.92
C PRO A 6 -24.43 22.41 30.67
N PHE A 7 -25.22 21.35 30.82
CA PHE A 7 -24.84 20.02 30.34
C PHE A 7 -25.10 19.90 28.82
N ARG A 8 -23.96 19.75 28.15
CA ARG A 8 -23.63 19.41 26.76
C ARG A 8 -24.54 18.33 26.13
N ARG A 9 -25.19 18.65 25.00
CA ARG A 9 -25.76 17.69 24.03
C ARG A 9 -24.63 17.12 23.16
N GLU A 10 -24.03 16.00 23.55
CA GLU A 10 -23.04 15.28 22.71
C GLU A 10 -23.50 13.86 22.30
N ASP A 11 -24.57 13.31 22.90
CA ASP A 11 -25.04 11.95 22.59
C ASP A 11 -25.81 11.81 21.27
N ASP A 12 -26.38 12.89 20.73
CA ASP A 12 -27.19 12.82 19.50
C ASP A 12 -26.34 12.67 18.23
N SER A 13 -25.07 13.09 18.25
CA SER A 13 -24.16 13.02 17.09
C SER A 13 -23.70 11.59 16.82
N TYR A 14 -23.36 10.83 17.87
CA TYR A 14 -22.97 9.42 17.76
C TYR A 14 -24.15 8.54 17.33
N ARG A 15 -25.35 8.83 17.82
CA ARG A 15 -26.55 8.07 17.44
C ARG A 15 -26.98 8.33 16.00
N LYS A 16 -26.76 9.55 15.49
CA LYS A 16 -27.05 9.92 14.10
C LYS A 16 -26.04 9.29 13.13
N LYS A 17 -24.75 9.32 13.45
CA LYS A 17 -23.69 8.67 12.66
C LYS A 17 -23.89 7.15 12.57
N ARG A 18 -24.23 6.50 13.68
CA ARG A 18 -24.50 5.04 13.71
C ARG A 18 -25.75 4.64 12.91
N LYS A 19 -26.76 5.52 12.82
CA LYS A 19 -27.96 5.33 11.98
C LYS A 19 -27.65 5.55 10.50
N GLU A 20 -26.78 6.49 10.17
CA GLU A 20 -26.30 6.70 8.81
C GLU A 20 -25.46 5.50 8.34
N ASP A 21 -24.53 5.00 9.16
CA ASP A 21 -23.72 3.82 8.84
C ASP A 21 -24.58 2.55 8.65
N THR A 22 -25.61 2.34 9.47
CA THR A 22 -26.56 1.23 9.28
C THR A 22 -27.44 1.40 8.05
N SER A 23 -27.76 2.64 7.66
CA SER A 23 -28.51 2.94 6.44
C SER A 23 -27.69 2.68 5.17
N VAL A 24 -26.39 3.01 5.19
CA VAL A 24 -25.48 2.73 4.06
C VAL A 24 -25.28 1.22 3.89
N VAL A 25 -25.12 0.48 4.99
CA VAL A 25 -25.04 -1.00 4.98
C VAL A 25 -26.33 -1.65 4.46
N ALA A 26 -27.50 -1.10 4.80
CA ALA A 26 -28.77 -1.62 4.30
C ALA A 26 -28.98 -1.35 2.79
N GLN A 27 -28.59 -0.18 2.30
CA GLN A 27 -28.62 0.15 0.87
C GLN A 27 -27.63 -0.70 0.07
N ALA A 28 -26.45 -0.96 0.63
CA ALA A 28 -25.46 -1.86 0.06
C ALA A 28 -25.99 -3.28 -0.16
N ARG A 29 -26.72 -3.82 0.83
CA ARG A 29 -27.36 -5.14 0.76
C ARG A 29 -28.41 -5.19 -0.35
N GLN A 30 -29.29 -4.19 -0.42
CA GLN A 30 -30.31 -4.12 -1.47
C GLN A 30 -29.71 -3.99 -2.87
N ALA A 31 -28.61 -3.25 -3.03
CA ALA A 31 -27.92 -3.12 -4.32
C ALA A 31 -27.23 -4.44 -4.74
N ALA A 32 -26.64 -5.18 -3.79
CA ALA A 32 -26.01 -6.47 -4.06
C ALA A 32 -27.04 -7.56 -4.43
N GLU A 33 -28.22 -7.56 -3.78
CA GLU A 33 -29.31 -8.50 -4.06
C GLU A 33 -29.99 -8.27 -5.42
N GLN A 34 -29.87 -7.08 -6.00
CA GLN A 34 -30.46 -6.73 -7.30
C GLN A 34 -29.52 -7.03 -8.50
N LEU A 35 -28.31 -7.53 -8.26
CA LEU A 35 -27.39 -7.88 -9.34
C LEU A 35 -27.80 -9.21 -9.99
N PRO A 36 -27.72 -9.33 -11.33
CA PRO A 36 -28.00 -10.58 -12.01
C PRO A 36 -27.01 -11.66 -11.55
N THR A 37 -27.54 -12.80 -11.09
CA THR A 37 -26.75 -13.99 -10.78
C THR A 37 -25.99 -14.45 -12.03
N PRO A 38 -24.70 -14.78 -11.94
CA PRO A 38 -23.97 -15.35 -13.06
C PRO A 38 -24.63 -16.69 -13.49
N PRO A 39 -24.63 -17.02 -14.80
CA PRO A 39 -25.22 -18.26 -15.27
C PRO A 39 -24.52 -19.47 -14.65
N PRO A 40 -25.24 -20.58 -14.39
CA PRO A 40 -24.63 -21.81 -13.91
C PRO A 40 -23.67 -22.33 -14.98
N ASN A 41 -22.38 -22.43 -14.67
CA ASN A 41 -21.41 -23.09 -15.55
C ASN A 41 -21.44 -24.60 -15.27
N ASP A 42 -21.61 -25.38 -16.33
CA ASP A 42 -21.55 -26.84 -16.32
C ASP A 42 -20.23 -27.33 -15.71
N ASP A 43 -20.36 -28.12 -14.63
CA ASP A 43 -19.30 -28.83 -13.95
C ASP A 43 -18.70 -29.92 -14.85
N THR A 44 -17.60 -29.63 -15.54
CA THR A 44 -16.59 -30.65 -15.91
C THR A 44 -15.23 -30.00 -16.16
N VAL A 45 -14.61 -29.44 -15.11
CA VAL A 45 -13.16 -29.17 -15.14
C VAL A 45 -12.46 -30.22 -14.30
N VAL A 46 -11.87 -31.18 -15.01
CA VAL A 46 -10.98 -32.22 -14.48
C VAL A 46 -9.90 -31.58 -13.62
N SER A 47 -9.95 -31.85 -12.31
CA SER A 47 -8.94 -31.46 -11.32
C SER A 47 -7.59 -32.07 -11.67
N ARG A 48 -6.73 -31.29 -12.33
CA ARG A 48 -5.31 -31.63 -12.51
C ARG A 48 -4.60 -31.41 -11.17
N PRO A 49 -3.80 -32.37 -10.67
CA PRO A 49 -3.08 -32.20 -9.41
C PRO A 49 -2.10 -31.03 -9.53
N GLN A 50 -2.36 -29.99 -8.75
CA GLN A 50 -1.53 -28.80 -8.62
C GLN A 50 -0.31 -29.19 -7.79
N ARG A 51 0.89 -29.10 -8.37
CA ARG A 51 2.15 -29.27 -7.63
C ARG A 51 2.15 -28.27 -6.47
N GLN A 52 2.19 -28.78 -5.25
CA GLN A 52 2.67 -28.07 -4.09
C GLN A 52 4.15 -27.74 -4.33
N GLU A 53 4.41 -26.56 -4.89
CA GLU A 53 5.67 -25.89 -4.62
C GLU A 53 5.54 -25.28 -3.22
N GLU A 54 6.44 -25.68 -2.33
CA GLU A 54 6.54 -25.21 -0.94
C GLU A 54 6.53 -23.68 -0.90
N GLN A 55 5.36 -23.11 -0.60
CA GLN A 55 5.19 -21.70 -0.33
C GLN A 55 5.75 -21.39 1.05
N THR A 56 7.03 -21.03 1.09
CA THR A 56 7.58 -20.30 2.24
C THR A 56 6.80 -18.99 2.35
N ALA A 57 6.25 -18.72 3.54
CA ALA A 57 5.55 -17.48 3.86
C ALA A 57 6.39 -16.28 3.41
N ALA A 58 5.77 -15.32 2.73
CA ALA A 58 6.43 -14.16 2.15
C ALA A 58 7.06 -13.28 3.24
N ALA A 59 8.30 -13.58 3.61
CA ALA A 59 9.20 -12.64 4.23
C ALA A 59 9.45 -11.48 3.27
N ALA A 60 9.73 -10.28 3.79
CA ALA A 60 10.16 -9.16 2.97
C ALA A 60 11.35 -9.61 2.09
N PRO A 61 11.51 -9.08 0.86
CA PRO A 61 12.72 -9.35 0.10
C PRO A 61 13.92 -8.96 0.98
N PRO A 62 14.95 -9.83 1.10
CA PRO A 62 16.11 -9.56 1.95
C PRO A 62 16.77 -8.21 1.62
N VAL A 63 16.62 -7.75 0.37
CA VAL A 63 17.09 -6.45 -0.12
C VAL A 63 16.44 -5.25 0.60
N LEU A 64 15.16 -5.32 0.98
CA LEU A 64 14.51 -4.22 1.71
C LEU A 64 15.07 -4.10 3.13
N GLU A 65 15.30 -5.22 3.81
CA GLU A 65 15.91 -5.22 5.15
C GLU A 65 17.34 -4.69 5.10
N LEU A 66 18.12 -5.12 4.10
CA LEU A 66 19.47 -4.58 3.83
C LEU A 66 19.46 -3.08 3.56
N LEU A 67 18.51 -2.59 2.74
CA LEU A 67 18.35 -1.16 2.48
C LEU A 67 18.14 -0.38 3.78
N LEU A 68 17.25 -0.87 4.64
CA LEU A 68 16.94 -0.22 5.91
C LEU A 68 18.16 -0.23 6.85
N TYR A 69 18.89 -1.34 6.91
CA TYR A 69 20.13 -1.45 7.67
C TYR A 69 21.19 -0.44 7.21
N HIS A 70 21.52 -0.40 5.91
CA HIS A 70 22.50 0.56 5.39
C HIS A 70 22.04 2.01 5.54
N GLU A 71 20.74 2.29 5.46
CA GLU A 71 20.21 3.62 5.70
C GLU A 71 20.39 4.04 7.16
N GLU A 72 20.19 3.14 8.12
CA GLU A 72 20.45 3.43 9.52
C GLU A 72 21.93 3.67 9.82
N GLU A 73 22.82 2.83 9.26
CA GLU A 73 24.27 3.06 9.35
C GLU A 73 24.64 4.43 8.79
N ARG A 74 24.11 4.77 7.61
CA ARG A 74 24.33 6.08 6.96
C ARG A 74 23.82 7.22 7.84
N ALA A 75 22.60 7.13 8.35
CA ALA A 75 21.99 8.16 9.18
C ALA A 75 22.74 8.33 10.52
N ALA A 76 23.20 7.23 11.14
CA ALA A 76 23.99 7.24 12.36
C ALA A 76 25.38 7.85 12.13
N ALA A 77 26.06 7.49 11.05
CA ALA A 77 27.36 8.06 10.67
C ALA A 77 27.27 9.56 10.38
N ARG A 78 26.21 9.99 9.67
CA ARG A 78 25.95 11.43 9.44
C ARG A 78 25.68 12.16 10.75
N ALA A 79 25.00 11.53 11.70
CA ALA A 79 24.71 12.11 13.00
C ALA A 79 25.94 12.25 13.90
N SER A 80 26.89 11.33 13.82
CA SER A 80 28.15 11.38 14.56
C SER A 80 29.22 12.23 13.88
N GLY A 81 28.99 12.65 12.63
CA GLY A 81 29.96 13.40 11.83
C GLY A 81 31.03 12.52 11.16
N ASP A 82 30.87 11.20 11.18
CA ASP A 82 31.76 10.27 10.48
C ASP A 82 31.43 10.22 8.99
N LEU A 83 32.01 11.15 8.23
CA LEU A 83 31.77 11.26 6.79
C LEU A 83 32.24 10.03 6.01
N ARG A 84 33.31 9.34 6.47
CA ARG A 84 33.83 8.16 5.76
C ARG A 84 32.86 7.00 5.86
N LEU A 85 32.35 6.74 7.07
CA LEU A 85 31.34 5.71 7.29
C LEU A 85 30.03 6.09 6.57
N ALA A 86 29.64 7.36 6.57
CA ALA A 86 28.47 7.84 5.85
C ALA A 86 28.57 7.62 4.34
N SER A 87 29.71 7.94 3.71
CA SER A 87 29.93 7.70 2.28
C SER A 87 30.00 6.20 1.95
N SER A 88 30.58 5.37 2.83
CA SER A 88 30.55 3.91 2.67
C SER A 88 29.14 3.34 2.72
N ALA A 89 28.33 3.75 3.71
CA ALA A 89 26.96 3.30 3.86
C ALA A 89 26.05 3.82 2.72
N LEU A 90 26.32 5.02 2.19
CA LEU A 90 25.65 5.56 1.00
C LEU A 90 25.77 4.61 -0.20
N VAL A 91 26.93 3.99 -0.42
CA VAL A 91 27.12 3.01 -1.52
C VAL A 91 26.20 1.79 -1.31
N GLY A 92 26.06 1.32 -0.07
CA GLY A 92 25.13 0.25 0.30
C GLY A 92 23.68 0.61 -0.03
N VAL A 93 23.22 1.77 0.43
CA VAL A 93 21.85 2.27 0.16
C VAL A 93 21.58 2.41 -1.33
N VAL A 94 22.52 2.96 -2.10
CA VAL A 94 22.36 3.13 -3.56
C VAL A 94 22.25 1.77 -4.26
N ARG A 95 23.13 0.82 -3.92
CA ARG A 95 23.09 -0.53 -4.50
C ARG A 95 21.75 -1.21 -4.24
N ASP A 96 21.28 -1.16 -3.00
CA ASP A 96 20.05 -1.83 -2.62
C ASP A 96 18.83 -1.15 -3.28
N LEU A 97 18.83 0.19 -3.44
CA LEU A 97 17.80 0.89 -4.22
C LEU A 97 17.79 0.49 -5.70
N ASP A 98 18.96 0.31 -6.32
CA ASP A 98 19.06 -0.10 -7.72
C ASP A 98 18.50 -1.52 -7.94
N GLU A 99 18.81 -2.45 -7.03
CA GLU A 99 18.26 -3.82 -7.04
C GLU A 99 16.73 -3.82 -6.88
N LEU A 100 16.21 -2.95 -6.02
CA LEU A 100 14.77 -2.79 -5.85
C LEU A 100 14.10 -2.19 -7.09
N LEU A 101 14.72 -1.20 -7.75
CA LEU A 101 14.26 -0.65 -9.03
C LEU A 101 14.24 -1.74 -10.12
N ASP A 102 15.18 -2.68 -10.10
CA ASP A 102 15.19 -3.86 -10.97
C ASP A 102 13.96 -4.75 -10.75
N GLY A 103 13.52 -4.89 -9.50
CA GLY A 103 12.26 -5.56 -9.16
C GLY A 103 11.05 -4.86 -9.77
N VAL A 104 10.95 -3.54 -9.61
CA VAL A 104 9.86 -2.72 -10.17
C VAL A 104 9.85 -2.79 -11.70
N GLU A 105 11.01 -2.72 -12.35
CA GLU A 105 11.14 -2.86 -13.80
C GLU A 105 10.64 -4.23 -14.29
N ARG A 106 11.08 -5.32 -13.66
CA ARG A 106 10.61 -6.68 -13.99
C ARG A 106 9.09 -6.76 -13.87
N TYR A 107 8.54 -6.17 -12.81
CA TYR A 107 7.10 -6.19 -12.55
C TYR A 107 6.29 -5.38 -13.58
N LEU A 108 6.72 -4.17 -13.93
CA LEU A 108 6.12 -3.37 -15.01
C LEU A 108 6.15 -4.08 -16.36
N ARG A 109 7.22 -4.83 -16.64
CA ARG A 109 7.32 -5.62 -17.88
C ARG A 109 6.33 -6.77 -17.91
N GLN A 110 6.07 -7.44 -16.79
CA GLN A 110 5.23 -8.64 -16.71
C GLN A 110 3.73 -8.33 -16.65
N THR A 111 3.35 -7.16 -16.15
CA THR A 111 1.95 -6.78 -15.88
C THR A 111 1.16 -6.41 -17.14
N GLY A 112 -0.16 -6.61 -17.11
CA GLY A 112 -1.08 -6.16 -18.17
C GLY A 112 -0.96 -6.92 -19.50
N ARG A 113 -0.66 -8.23 -19.45
CA ARG A 113 -0.55 -9.09 -20.64
C ARG A 113 -1.65 -10.14 -20.69
N GLY A 114 -2.12 -10.45 -21.90
CA GLY A 114 -2.99 -11.59 -22.19
C GLY A 114 -4.24 -11.68 -21.32
N ARG A 115 -4.47 -12.86 -20.74
CA ARG A 115 -5.69 -13.19 -19.98
C ARG A 115 -5.88 -12.33 -18.73
N ALA A 116 -4.81 -11.88 -18.08
CA ALA A 116 -4.92 -11.02 -16.88
C ALA A 116 -5.61 -9.70 -17.20
N ARG A 117 -5.22 -9.07 -18.32
CA ARG A 117 -5.84 -7.82 -18.81
C ARG A 117 -7.33 -8.00 -19.09
N GLN A 118 -7.70 -9.13 -19.68
CA GLN A 118 -9.12 -9.45 -19.95
C GLN A 118 -9.90 -9.60 -18.65
N ARG A 119 -9.38 -10.36 -17.67
CA ARG A 119 -10.03 -10.52 -16.35
C ARG A 119 -10.26 -9.20 -15.64
N VAL A 120 -9.27 -8.31 -15.63
CA VAL A 120 -9.41 -6.97 -15.03
C VAL A 120 -10.50 -6.19 -15.74
N ARG A 121 -10.51 -6.17 -17.08
CA ARG A 121 -11.53 -5.46 -17.86
C ARG A 121 -12.94 -5.97 -17.56
N ASP A 122 -13.11 -7.28 -17.44
CA ASP A 122 -14.42 -7.90 -17.18
C ASP A 122 -14.89 -7.69 -15.74
N ALA A 123 -13.96 -7.65 -14.79
CA ALA A 123 -14.24 -7.45 -13.37
C ALA A 123 -14.47 -5.98 -12.97
N MET A 124 -13.84 -5.02 -13.66
CA MET A 124 -13.91 -3.60 -13.28
C MET A 124 -15.34 -3.03 -13.19
N PRO A 125 -16.26 -3.27 -14.15
CA PRO A 125 -17.63 -2.73 -14.04
C PRO A 125 -18.36 -3.20 -12.77
N HIS A 126 -18.19 -4.48 -12.42
CA HIS A 126 -18.77 -5.07 -11.21
C HIS A 126 -18.15 -4.44 -9.96
N LEU A 127 -16.83 -4.28 -9.93
CA LEU A 127 -16.14 -3.66 -8.80
C LEU A 127 -16.42 -2.17 -8.68
N VAL A 128 -16.66 -1.44 -9.76
CA VAL A 128 -17.09 -0.04 -9.70
C VAL A 128 -18.48 0.06 -9.08
N ALA A 129 -19.41 -0.83 -9.45
CA ALA A 129 -20.74 -0.89 -8.85
C ALA A 129 -20.67 -1.21 -7.35
N ILE A 130 -19.81 -2.15 -6.95
CA ILE A 130 -19.55 -2.47 -5.53
C ILE A 130 -18.78 -1.34 -4.84
N SER A 131 -17.94 -0.59 -5.55
CA SER A 131 -17.11 0.47 -4.95
C SER A 131 -17.88 1.71 -4.51
N ALA A 132 -19.11 1.89 -5.01
CA ALA A 132 -20.06 2.85 -4.46
C ALA A 132 -20.43 2.54 -2.99
N ILE A 133 -20.17 1.30 -2.55
CA ILE A 133 -20.39 0.79 -1.19
C ILE A 133 -19.07 0.63 -0.43
N ALA A 134 -18.02 0.16 -1.10
CA ALA A 134 -16.70 -0.04 -0.50
C ALA A 134 -15.59 0.43 -1.45
N THR A 135 -15.08 1.63 -1.20
CA THR A 135 -14.01 2.26 -1.96
C THR A 135 -12.84 1.29 -2.17
N LEU A 136 -12.54 0.95 -3.42
CA LEU A 136 -11.34 0.18 -3.77
C LEU A 136 -10.11 0.88 -3.17
N PRO A 137 -9.07 0.13 -2.74
CA PRO A 137 -7.90 0.68 -2.05
C PRO A 137 -7.01 1.58 -2.95
N LEU A 138 -7.42 1.80 -4.20
CA LEU A 138 -6.67 2.52 -5.21
C LEU A 138 -6.60 4.02 -4.93
N VAL A 139 -7.56 4.57 -4.18
CA VAL A 139 -7.51 5.96 -3.72
C VAL A 139 -6.40 6.11 -2.68
N GLU A 140 -6.34 5.24 -1.66
CA GLU A 140 -5.28 5.26 -0.65
C GLU A 140 -3.90 4.98 -1.25
N VAL A 141 -3.81 4.12 -2.26
CA VAL A 141 -2.57 3.93 -3.01
C VAL A 141 -2.18 5.21 -3.75
N GLY A 142 -3.15 5.92 -4.35
CA GLY A 142 -2.94 7.21 -4.98
C GLY A 142 -2.42 8.28 -4.00
N GLU A 143 -3.07 8.41 -2.84
CA GLU A 143 -2.64 9.27 -1.74
C GLU A 143 -1.22 8.95 -1.29
N PHE A 144 -0.93 7.67 -1.05
CA PHE A 144 0.40 7.23 -0.61
C PHE A 144 1.50 7.56 -1.64
N LEU A 145 1.16 7.52 -2.93
CA LEU A 145 2.03 7.88 -4.05
C LEU A 145 2.07 9.38 -4.36
N ASP A 146 1.42 10.23 -3.54
CA ASP A 146 1.27 11.67 -3.74
C ASP A 146 0.69 12.02 -5.14
N LEU A 147 -0.14 11.14 -5.68
CA LEU A 147 -0.81 11.35 -6.95
C LEU A 147 -2.01 12.29 -6.74
N PRO A 148 -2.19 13.29 -7.60
CA PRO A 148 -3.40 14.10 -7.54
C PRO A 148 -4.63 13.25 -7.95
N PRO A 149 -5.83 13.56 -7.43
CA PRO A 149 -7.02 12.73 -7.62
C PRO A 149 -7.39 12.47 -9.08
N ASP A 150 -7.20 13.45 -9.97
CA ASP A 150 -7.45 13.35 -11.41
C ASP A 150 -6.62 12.25 -12.08
N ARG A 151 -5.42 11.96 -11.54
CA ARG A 151 -4.55 10.90 -12.05
C ARG A 151 -5.01 9.53 -11.59
N VAL A 152 -5.52 9.43 -10.37
CA VAL A 152 -6.14 8.19 -9.86
C VAL A 152 -7.38 7.87 -10.71
N GLU A 153 -8.23 8.86 -10.98
CA GLU A 153 -9.40 8.71 -11.85
C GLU A 153 -9.02 8.30 -13.28
N ALA A 154 -7.99 8.92 -13.85
CA ALA A 154 -7.48 8.56 -15.18
C ALA A 154 -6.98 7.11 -15.23
N VAL A 155 -6.32 6.64 -14.17
CA VAL A 155 -5.90 5.24 -14.04
C VAL A 155 -7.11 4.32 -13.94
N LEU A 156 -8.09 4.62 -13.10
CA LEU A 156 -9.34 3.84 -12.99
C LEU A 156 -10.06 3.76 -14.33
N ALA A 157 -10.21 4.88 -15.05
CA ALA A 157 -10.80 4.90 -16.38
C ALA A 157 -10.02 4.03 -17.39
N SER A 158 -8.68 4.04 -17.31
CA SER A 158 -7.83 3.18 -18.13
C SER A 158 -8.02 1.70 -17.79
N LEU A 159 -8.11 1.33 -16.51
CA LEU A 159 -8.38 -0.05 -16.09
C LEU A 159 -9.74 -0.52 -16.59
N THR A 160 -10.78 0.31 -16.52
CA THR A 160 -12.12 -0.05 -17.03
C THR A 160 -12.12 -0.23 -18.54
N ARG A 161 -11.47 0.68 -19.29
CA ARG A 161 -11.46 0.61 -20.77
C ARG A 161 -10.54 -0.48 -21.31
N HIS A 162 -9.41 -0.67 -20.65
CA HIS A 162 -8.28 -1.41 -21.22
C HIS A 162 -7.84 -2.58 -20.34
N GLY A 163 -8.28 -2.71 -19.09
CA GLY A 163 -7.87 -3.78 -18.19
C GLY A 163 -6.42 -3.70 -17.72
N GLY A 164 -5.75 -2.54 -17.89
CA GLY A 164 -4.35 -2.38 -17.51
C GLY A 164 -3.70 -1.11 -18.08
N ILE A 165 -2.39 -1.01 -17.87
CA ILE A 165 -1.55 0.06 -18.45
C ILE A 165 -1.36 -0.14 -19.96
N SER A 166 -1.35 0.96 -20.70
CA SER A 166 -1.03 0.94 -22.13
C SER A 166 0.46 0.66 -22.37
N PRO A 167 0.85 0.11 -23.54
CA PRO A 167 2.26 -0.07 -23.88
C PRO A 167 3.08 1.22 -23.80
N ALA A 168 2.49 2.36 -24.19
CA ALA A 168 3.13 3.67 -24.13
C ALA A 168 3.36 4.13 -22.68
N GLN A 169 2.36 3.97 -21.79
CA GLN A 169 2.51 4.28 -20.36
C GLN A 169 3.57 3.40 -19.69
N ARG A 170 3.61 2.11 -20.04
CA ARG A 170 4.64 1.18 -19.56
C ARG A 170 6.03 1.64 -20.01
N GLN A 171 6.19 1.94 -21.30
CA GLN A 171 7.47 2.40 -21.84
C GLN A 171 7.95 3.67 -21.16
N LYS A 172 7.07 4.65 -20.98
CA LYS A 172 7.40 5.90 -20.26
C LYS A 172 7.80 5.62 -18.80
N ALA A 173 7.10 4.73 -18.10
CA ALA A 173 7.48 4.36 -16.73
C ALA A 173 8.86 3.67 -16.66
N LEU A 174 9.19 2.82 -17.64
CA LEU A 174 10.51 2.18 -17.75
C LEU A 174 11.63 3.20 -18.04
N GLU A 175 11.36 4.21 -18.86
CA GLU A 175 12.30 5.32 -19.08
C GLU A 175 12.55 6.10 -17.79
N GLN A 176 11.52 6.33 -16.98
CA GLN A 176 11.67 6.99 -15.68
C GLN A 176 12.48 6.17 -14.68
N ILE A 177 12.37 4.83 -14.69
CA ILE A 177 13.25 3.98 -13.89
C ILE A 177 14.71 4.14 -14.30
N ARG A 178 15.01 4.17 -15.61
CA ARG A 178 16.38 4.41 -16.09
C ARG A 178 16.90 5.79 -15.68
N TRP A 179 16.03 6.79 -15.71
CA TRP A 179 16.37 8.12 -15.22
C TRP A 179 16.70 8.12 -13.72
N LEU A 180 15.89 7.45 -12.89
CA LEU A 180 16.16 7.29 -11.45
C LEU A 180 17.50 6.59 -11.18
N ARG A 181 17.85 5.57 -11.97
CA ARG A 181 19.18 4.94 -11.91
C ARG A 181 20.30 5.92 -12.22
N GLY A 182 20.12 6.77 -13.22
CA GLY A 182 21.06 7.86 -13.51
C GLY A 182 21.22 8.81 -12.32
N GLN A 183 20.15 9.13 -11.60
CA GLN A 183 20.22 9.94 -10.38
C GLN A 183 20.94 9.22 -9.23
N LEU A 184 20.72 7.92 -9.06
CA LEU A 184 21.45 7.10 -8.07
C LEU A 184 22.95 7.05 -8.37
N GLN A 185 23.34 6.93 -9.63
CA GLN A 185 24.74 7.02 -10.06
C GLN A 185 25.33 8.41 -9.79
N GLN A 186 24.56 9.46 -10.05
CA GLN A 186 24.97 10.83 -9.74
C GLN A 186 25.24 11.00 -8.24
N VAL A 187 24.36 10.47 -7.37
CA VAL A 187 24.56 10.45 -5.91
C VAL A 187 25.87 9.79 -5.52
N MET A 188 26.24 8.67 -6.16
CA MET A 188 27.52 8.01 -5.87
C MET A 188 28.72 8.86 -6.28
N ILE A 189 28.63 9.60 -7.39
CA ILE A 189 29.73 10.43 -7.89
C ILE A 189 29.90 11.69 -7.05
N THR A 190 28.79 12.33 -6.65
CA THR A 190 28.82 13.60 -5.92
C THR A 190 28.76 13.45 -4.40
N GLU A 191 28.52 12.23 -3.91
CA GLU A 191 28.24 11.93 -2.50
C GLU A 191 27.08 12.79 -1.94
N ASP A 192 26.07 13.09 -2.78
CA ASP A 192 24.95 13.95 -2.39
C ASP A 192 23.91 13.17 -1.55
N HIS A 193 24.11 13.21 -0.24
CA HIS A 193 23.19 12.60 0.71
C HIS A 193 21.78 13.22 0.73
N SER A 194 21.62 14.48 0.31
CA SER A 194 20.30 15.13 0.28
C SER A 194 19.48 14.64 -0.92
N LEU A 195 20.12 14.47 -2.07
CA LEU A 195 19.51 13.82 -3.21
C LEU A 195 19.16 12.35 -2.88
N LEU A 196 20.04 11.64 -2.17
CA LEU A 196 19.73 10.28 -1.72
C LEU A 196 18.50 10.22 -0.80
N ASP A 197 18.38 11.12 0.19
CA ASP A 197 17.21 11.16 1.09
C ASP A 197 15.90 11.28 0.28
N ARG A 198 15.90 12.10 -0.78
CA ARG A 198 14.74 12.31 -1.66
C ARG A 198 14.44 11.09 -2.53
N LEU A 199 15.48 10.50 -3.12
CA LEU A 199 15.34 9.27 -3.92
C LEU A 199 14.85 8.10 -3.06
N LEU A 200 15.37 7.94 -1.84
CA LEU A 200 14.95 6.91 -0.91
C LEU A 200 13.46 7.05 -0.58
N ALA A 201 13.02 8.23 -0.14
CA ALA A 201 11.62 8.49 0.19
C ALA A 201 10.68 8.21 -0.99
N PHE A 202 11.11 8.53 -2.21
CA PHE A 202 10.35 8.30 -3.42
C PHE A 202 10.32 6.81 -3.83
N VAL A 203 11.48 6.17 -3.92
CA VAL A 203 11.62 4.78 -4.41
C VAL A 203 11.03 3.77 -3.44
N SER A 204 11.22 3.96 -2.12
CA SER A 204 10.70 3.04 -1.11
C SER A 204 9.17 2.87 -1.18
N LYS A 205 8.43 3.91 -1.60
CA LYS A 205 6.97 3.82 -1.81
C LYS A 205 6.60 2.78 -2.87
N PHE A 206 7.28 2.77 -4.02
CA PHE A 206 6.99 1.83 -5.11
C PHE A 206 7.35 0.40 -4.75
N VAL A 207 8.48 0.24 -4.05
CA VAL A 207 8.98 -1.06 -3.65
C VAL A 207 8.01 -1.72 -2.68
N LEU A 208 7.60 -0.98 -1.65
CA LEU A 208 6.66 -1.46 -0.65
C LEU A 208 5.30 -1.81 -1.26
N LEU A 209 4.77 -0.97 -2.15
CA LEU A 209 3.55 -1.30 -2.90
C LEU A 209 3.71 -2.54 -3.80
N GLY A 210 4.87 -2.70 -4.43
CA GLY A 210 5.20 -3.86 -5.24
C GLY A 210 5.19 -5.14 -4.41
N ILE A 211 5.80 -5.12 -3.22
CA ILE A 211 5.82 -6.23 -2.28
C ILE A 211 4.39 -6.61 -1.85
N ILE A 212 3.56 -5.64 -1.47
CA ILE A 212 2.16 -5.91 -1.08
C ILE A 212 1.36 -6.52 -2.24
N ALA A 213 1.49 -5.94 -3.44
CA ALA A 213 0.76 -6.41 -4.61
C ALA A 213 1.17 -7.83 -5.03
N LEU A 214 2.45 -8.19 -4.85
CA LEU A 214 2.98 -9.53 -5.12
C LEU A 214 2.61 -10.53 -4.02
N ALA A 215 2.76 -10.17 -2.74
CA ALA A 215 2.43 -11.04 -1.62
C ALA A 215 0.93 -11.43 -1.62
N SER A 216 0.06 -10.49 -1.99
CA SER A 216 -1.38 -10.72 -2.11
C SER A 216 -1.76 -11.77 -3.17
N ALA A 217 -0.90 -12.00 -4.16
CA ALA A 217 -1.10 -12.96 -5.24
C ALA A 217 -0.64 -14.39 -4.89
N ALA A 218 0.22 -14.57 -3.88
CA ALA A 218 0.77 -15.86 -3.48
C ALA A 218 -0.19 -16.70 -2.62
N SER A 219 -1.11 -16.06 -1.90
CA SER A 219 -2.13 -16.76 -1.13
C SER A 219 -3.08 -17.48 -2.12
N GLY A 220 -3.00 -18.81 -2.16
CA GLY A 220 -3.61 -19.66 -3.20
C GLY A 220 -4.96 -20.31 -2.87
N ALA A 221 -5.67 -19.90 -1.81
CA ALA A 221 -6.92 -20.51 -1.37
C ALA A 221 -8.09 -19.51 -1.43
N PHE A 222 -8.57 -19.18 -2.63
CA PHE A 222 -9.59 -18.14 -2.80
C PHE A 222 -10.72 -18.59 -3.72
N ALA A 223 -11.93 -18.12 -3.43
CA ALA A 223 -13.11 -18.33 -4.25
C ALA A 223 -12.96 -17.64 -5.62
N VAL A 224 -13.72 -18.09 -6.62
CA VAL A 224 -13.63 -17.62 -8.02
C VAL A 224 -13.76 -16.09 -8.14
N GLY A 225 -14.52 -15.43 -7.24
CA GLY A 225 -14.68 -13.97 -7.20
C GLY A 225 -13.47 -13.20 -6.61
N GLU A 226 -12.82 -13.72 -5.59
CA GLU A 226 -11.68 -13.08 -4.91
C GLU A 226 -10.44 -12.98 -5.80
N SER A 227 -10.28 -13.92 -6.75
CA SER A 227 -9.21 -13.89 -7.74
C SER A 227 -9.28 -12.66 -8.66
N ALA A 228 -10.49 -12.22 -9.02
CA ALA A 228 -10.70 -11.07 -9.91
C ALA A 228 -10.39 -9.74 -9.19
N VAL A 229 -10.83 -9.59 -7.94
CA VAL A 229 -10.54 -8.41 -7.11
C VAL A 229 -9.04 -8.22 -6.90
N LYS A 230 -8.32 -9.32 -6.60
CA LYS A 230 -6.87 -9.29 -6.45
C LYS A 230 -6.16 -8.85 -7.72
N GLU A 231 -6.53 -9.40 -8.88
CA GLU A 231 -5.88 -9.03 -10.14
C GLU A 231 -6.16 -7.56 -10.52
N VAL A 232 -7.35 -7.06 -10.19
CA VAL A 232 -7.72 -5.65 -10.36
C VAL A 232 -6.90 -4.75 -9.44
N ILE A 233 -6.84 -5.04 -8.14
CA ILE A 233 -6.03 -4.29 -7.17
C ILE A 233 -4.57 -4.28 -7.60
N LYS A 234 -4.03 -5.47 -7.91
CA LYS A 234 -2.66 -5.65 -8.39
C LYS A 234 -2.36 -4.79 -9.62
N THR A 235 -3.21 -4.87 -10.63
CA THR A 235 -3.04 -4.11 -11.88
C THR A 235 -3.24 -2.61 -11.66
N GLY A 236 -4.14 -2.22 -10.76
CA GLY A 236 -4.36 -0.84 -10.38
C GLY A 236 -3.19 -0.23 -9.63
N VAL A 237 -2.61 -0.95 -8.66
CA VAL A 237 -1.38 -0.54 -7.97
C VAL A 237 -0.25 -0.32 -8.97
N VAL A 238 -0.06 -1.26 -9.91
CA VAL A 238 0.95 -1.11 -10.97
C VAL A 238 0.70 0.13 -11.81
N ALA A 239 -0.55 0.37 -12.20
CA ALA A 239 -0.91 1.51 -13.02
C ALA A 239 -0.69 2.83 -12.29
N LEU A 240 -0.98 2.89 -10.99
CA LEU A 240 -0.71 4.03 -10.14
C LEU A 240 0.80 4.24 -9.95
N VAL A 241 1.57 3.18 -9.69
CA VAL A 241 3.04 3.25 -9.65
C VAL A 241 3.60 3.78 -10.97
N ALA A 242 3.11 3.30 -12.10
CA ALA A 242 3.52 3.80 -13.41
C ALA A 242 3.16 5.27 -13.61
N ALA A 243 1.97 5.72 -13.17
CA ALA A 243 1.57 7.12 -13.22
C ALA A 243 2.45 8.00 -12.31
N ALA A 244 2.76 7.52 -11.11
CA ALA A 244 3.61 8.22 -10.14
C ALA A 244 5.05 8.34 -10.65
N LEU A 245 5.62 7.29 -11.25
CA LEU A 245 6.93 7.35 -11.91
C LEU A 245 6.95 8.40 -13.02
N GLN A 246 5.86 8.53 -13.78
CA GLN A 246 5.75 9.53 -14.86
C GLN A 246 5.65 10.98 -14.36
N MET A 247 5.18 11.20 -13.14
CA MET A 247 5.04 12.53 -12.54
C MET A 247 6.22 12.90 -11.64
N GLY A 248 6.77 11.91 -10.94
CA GLY A 248 7.61 12.12 -9.78
C GLY A 248 9.07 12.40 -10.11
N ALA A 249 9.56 12.06 -11.30
CA ALA A 249 10.93 12.39 -11.68
C ALA A 249 11.22 13.91 -11.61
N ASP A 250 10.26 14.73 -12.04
CA ASP A 250 10.38 16.19 -11.94
C ASP A 250 10.17 16.69 -10.49
N ARG A 251 9.39 15.97 -9.68
CA ARG A 251 9.11 16.32 -8.27
C ARG A 251 10.28 15.99 -7.34
N VAL A 252 10.98 14.87 -7.54
CA VAL A 252 12.15 14.47 -6.73
C VAL A 252 13.22 15.57 -6.73
N LEU A 253 13.39 16.27 -7.84
CA LEU A 253 14.36 17.36 -7.95
C LEU A 253 13.89 18.66 -7.29
N THR A 254 12.58 18.92 -7.26
CA THR A 254 12.00 20.22 -6.90
C THR A 254 11.41 20.27 -5.49
N GLU A 255 11.01 19.13 -4.93
CA GLU A 255 10.29 19.06 -3.67
C GLU A 255 11.25 19.11 -2.47
N HIS A 256 11.37 20.30 -1.89
CA HIS A 256 11.89 20.49 -0.53
C HIS A 256 10.71 20.37 0.42
N THR A 257 10.39 19.16 0.89
CA THR A 257 9.33 18.97 1.88
C THR A 257 9.74 19.63 3.19
N LYS A 258 9.15 20.81 3.46
CA LYS A 258 9.24 21.54 4.74
C LYS A 258 8.41 20.89 5.85
N GLN A 259 7.63 19.86 5.54
CA GLN A 259 6.88 19.13 6.55
C GLN A 259 7.88 18.40 7.46
N SER A 260 7.78 18.66 8.76
CA SER A 260 8.61 17.96 9.75
C SER A 260 8.43 16.46 9.56
N ARG A 261 9.54 15.74 9.39
CA ARG A 261 9.55 14.27 9.23
C ARG A 261 8.78 13.58 10.37
N HIS A 262 8.81 14.17 11.56
CA HIS A 262 8.05 13.71 12.73
C HIS A 262 6.53 13.83 12.50
N ASN A 263 6.05 14.98 12.02
CA ASN A 263 4.63 15.18 11.71
C ASN A 263 4.12 14.17 10.68
N ALA A 264 4.90 13.93 9.61
CA ALA A 264 4.53 12.96 8.58
C ALA A 264 4.39 11.53 9.16
N ALA A 265 5.30 11.13 10.05
CA ALA A 265 5.22 9.82 10.72
C ALA A 265 4.04 9.74 11.70
N GLN A 266 3.75 10.81 12.43
CA GLN A 266 2.60 10.88 13.33
C GLN A 266 1.27 10.83 12.58
N GLU A 267 1.13 11.60 11.51
CA GLU A 267 -0.05 11.61 10.64
C GLU A 267 -0.28 10.21 10.03
N ALA A 268 0.78 9.58 9.52
CA ALA A 268 0.70 8.23 8.99
C ALA A 268 0.30 7.21 10.08
N HIS A 269 0.88 7.32 11.28
CA HIS A 269 0.55 6.44 12.41
C HIS A 269 -0.91 6.60 12.85
N ALA A 270 -1.40 7.84 12.96
CA ALA A 270 -2.79 8.12 13.29
C ALA A 270 -3.75 7.56 12.23
N ALA A 271 -3.41 7.69 10.94
CA ALA A 271 -4.17 7.10 9.85
C ALA A 271 -4.21 5.57 9.93
N LEU A 272 -3.10 4.91 10.27
CA LEU A 272 -3.05 3.46 10.49
C LEU A 272 -3.95 3.03 11.66
N LEU A 273 -3.91 3.74 12.80
CA LEU A 273 -4.76 3.43 13.95
C LEU A 273 -6.25 3.61 13.63
N SER A 274 -6.60 4.68 12.92
CA SER A 274 -7.97 4.92 12.46
C SER A 274 -8.45 3.79 11.55
N GLU A 275 -7.63 3.38 10.57
CA GLU A 275 -7.97 2.32 9.64
C GLU A 275 -8.08 0.95 10.35
N LEU A 276 -7.17 0.63 11.28
CA LEU A 276 -7.24 -0.61 12.06
C LEU A 276 -8.51 -0.71 12.92
N SER A 277 -8.92 0.40 13.52
CA SER A 277 -10.17 0.43 14.32
C SER A 277 -11.40 0.14 13.46
N THR A 278 -11.43 0.68 12.23
CA THR A 278 -12.50 0.46 11.26
C THR A 278 -12.46 -0.96 10.72
N ALA A 279 -11.28 -1.45 10.36
CA ALA A 279 -11.06 -2.79 9.84
C ALA A 279 -11.50 -3.87 10.85
N SER A 280 -11.20 -3.70 12.15
CA SER A 280 -11.64 -4.66 13.16
C SER A 280 -13.16 -4.80 13.24
N ALA A 281 -13.90 -3.73 12.98
CA ALA A 281 -15.37 -3.78 12.98
C ALA A 281 -15.92 -4.46 11.72
N LEU A 282 -15.32 -4.19 10.56
CA LEU A 282 -15.75 -4.75 9.27
C LEU A 282 -15.32 -6.22 9.09
N TRP A 283 -14.26 -6.66 9.75
CA TRP A 283 -13.73 -8.00 9.60
C TRP A 283 -14.69 -9.10 10.07
N GLU A 284 -15.47 -8.84 11.12
CA GLU A 284 -16.40 -9.81 11.72
C GLU A 284 -17.64 -10.06 10.87
N THR A 285 -18.07 -9.07 10.09
CA THR A 285 -19.28 -9.13 9.27
C THR A 285 -19.01 -8.48 7.92
N PRO A 286 -18.36 -9.17 6.97
CA PRO A 286 -18.12 -8.60 5.66
C PRO A 286 -19.45 -8.32 4.94
N ALA A 287 -19.53 -7.17 4.28
CA ALA A 287 -20.69 -6.73 3.52
C ALA A 287 -20.81 -7.42 2.14
N TYR A 288 -19.70 -7.93 1.59
CA TYR A 288 -19.65 -8.62 0.30
C TYR A 288 -18.41 -9.52 0.15
N ASP A 289 -18.45 -10.42 -0.82
CA ASP A 289 -17.32 -11.30 -1.16
C ASP A 289 -16.10 -10.49 -1.63
N GLY A 290 -14.99 -10.60 -0.90
CA GLY A 290 -13.73 -9.90 -1.20
C GLY A 290 -13.49 -8.62 -0.40
N GLU A 291 -14.40 -8.20 0.49
CA GLU A 291 -14.17 -7.04 1.35
C GLU A 291 -12.93 -7.19 2.24
N HIS A 292 -12.66 -8.40 2.74
CA HIS A 292 -11.42 -8.66 3.49
C HIS A 292 -10.16 -8.41 2.66
N VAL A 293 -10.19 -8.63 1.35
CA VAL A 293 -9.04 -8.32 0.47
C VAL A 293 -8.84 -6.81 0.37
N VAL A 294 -9.93 -6.05 0.25
CA VAL A 294 -9.89 -4.59 0.24
C VAL A 294 -9.34 -4.05 1.56
N ILE A 295 -9.87 -4.52 2.70
CA ILE A 295 -9.40 -4.11 4.03
C ILE A 295 -7.92 -4.43 4.23
N ARG A 296 -7.49 -5.66 3.90
CA ARG A 296 -6.07 -6.06 3.97
C ARG A 296 -5.19 -5.13 3.17
N MET A 297 -5.60 -4.80 1.95
CA MET A 297 -4.83 -3.91 1.09
C MET A 297 -4.75 -2.48 1.66
N ARG A 298 -5.86 -1.91 2.14
CA ARG A 298 -5.87 -0.57 2.75
C ARG A 298 -4.93 -0.53 3.96
N LEU A 299 -5.02 -1.51 4.83
CA LEU A 299 -4.12 -1.64 5.98
C LEU A 299 -2.66 -1.79 5.57
N ALA A 300 -2.38 -2.63 4.57
CA ALA A 300 -1.02 -2.80 4.05
C ALA A 300 -0.44 -1.49 3.52
N VAL A 301 -1.23 -0.69 2.79
CA VAL A 301 -0.82 0.64 2.32
C VAL A 301 -0.55 1.57 3.49
N ARG A 302 -1.41 1.59 4.52
CA ARG A 302 -1.20 2.41 5.72
C ARG A 302 0.07 2.00 6.48
N MET A 303 0.32 0.70 6.64
CA MET A 303 1.57 0.20 7.24
C MET A 303 2.80 0.65 6.45
N CYS A 304 2.74 0.63 5.13
CA CYS A 304 3.83 1.15 4.28
C CYS A 304 4.02 2.66 4.44
N ALA A 305 2.93 3.42 4.54
CA ALA A 305 2.99 4.86 4.80
C ALA A 305 3.73 5.16 6.10
N VAL A 306 3.41 4.47 7.20
CA VAL A 306 4.13 4.67 8.46
C VAL A 306 5.59 4.23 8.34
N ARG A 307 5.84 3.08 7.72
CA ARG A 307 7.20 2.56 7.54
C ARG A 307 8.07 3.59 6.81
N VAL A 308 7.66 4.05 5.62
CA VAL A 308 8.38 5.07 4.85
C VAL A 308 8.59 6.35 5.65
N ALA A 309 7.55 6.87 6.30
CA ALA A 309 7.65 8.12 7.07
C ALA A 309 8.61 8.00 8.27
N SER A 310 8.74 6.79 8.83
CA SER A 310 9.61 6.51 9.99
C SER A 310 11.06 6.19 9.66
N ILE A 311 11.40 5.86 8.40
CA ILE A 311 12.78 5.56 7.95
C ILE A 311 13.77 6.63 8.43
N PRO A 312 13.58 7.94 8.15
CA PRO A 312 14.57 8.95 8.46
C PRO A 312 14.57 9.38 9.93
N LEU A 313 13.72 8.81 10.79
CA LEU A 313 13.60 9.21 12.19
C LEU A 313 14.66 8.53 13.05
N LYS A 314 15.20 9.25 14.02
CA LYS A 314 15.94 8.64 15.13
C LYS A 314 14.95 8.25 16.21
N TRP A 315 14.71 6.97 16.38
CA TRP A 315 13.70 6.46 17.30
C TRP A 315 14.14 5.13 17.91
N GLN A 316 14.26 5.10 19.24
CA GLN A 316 14.79 3.93 19.97
C GLN A 316 13.97 2.65 19.76
N ASN A 317 12.64 2.77 19.62
CA ASN A 317 11.76 1.61 19.45
C ASN A 317 11.39 1.35 17.99
N LYS A 318 12.11 1.93 17.02
CA LYS A 318 11.76 1.83 15.59
C LYS A 318 11.73 0.39 15.09
N TRP A 319 12.73 -0.41 15.44
CA TRP A 319 12.80 -1.82 15.03
C TRP A 319 11.64 -2.64 15.61
N GLN A 320 11.38 -2.49 16.91
CA GLN A 320 10.22 -3.14 17.55
C GLN A 320 8.89 -2.73 16.90
N TYR A 321 8.80 -1.47 16.47
CA TYR A 321 7.63 -0.99 15.74
C TYR A 321 7.51 -1.61 14.34
N TRP A 322 8.61 -1.71 13.60
CA TRP A 322 8.62 -2.36 12.28
C TRP A 322 8.34 -3.86 12.35
N ASP A 323 8.92 -4.56 13.33
CA ASP A 323 8.59 -5.96 13.60
C ASP A 323 7.09 -6.13 13.86
N LEU A 324 6.49 -5.20 14.61
CA LEU A 324 5.05 -5.21 14.86
C LEU A 324 4.22 -4.97 13.59
N LEU A 325 4.68 -4.11 12.67
CA LEU A 325 4.04 -3.94 11.36
C LEU A 325 4.10 -5.24 10.54
N ASP A 326 5.22 -5.95 10.59
CA ASP A 326 5.40 -7.22 9.88
C ASP A 326 4.54 -8.34 10.52
N GLU A 327 4.46 -8.40 11.85
CA GLU A 327 3.54 -9.28 12.57
C GLU A 327 2.07 -8.97 12.24
N LEU A 328 1.71 -7.70 12.13
CA LEU A 328 0.36 -7.26 11.75
C LEU A 328 0.04 -7.67 10.30
N ALA A 329 0.98 -7.50 9.37
CA ALA A 329 0.86 -7.97 8.00
C ALA A 329 0.70 -9.50 7.94
N ALA A 330 1.47 -10.25 8.74
CA ALA A 330 1.35 -11.69 8.84
C ALA A 330 0.00 -12.13 9.46
N ALA A 331 -0.51 -11.41 10.46
CA ALA A 331 -1.81 -11.67 11.06
C ALA A 331 -2.96 -11.43 10.06
N LEU A 332 -2.88 -10.37 9.26
CA LEU A 332 -3.83 -10.08 8.18
C LEU A 332 -3.89 -11.18 7.12
N ASN A 333 -2.82 -11.93 6.91
CA ASN A 333 -2.80 -13.06 5.98
C ASN A 333 -3.38 -14.35 6.56
N LYS A 334 -3.49 -14.46 7.90
CA LYS A 334 -3.99 -15.66 8.60
C LYS A 334 -5.48 -15.61 8.90
N ASP A 335 -6.16 -14.50 8.59
CA ASP A 335 -7.61 -14.32 8.72
C ASP A 335 -8.19 -14.55 10.12
N THR A 336 -7.40 -14.30 11.17
CA THR A 336 -7.86 -14.45 12.57
C THR A 336 -8.20 -13.09 13.21
N PRO A 337 -9.49 -12.81 13.53
CA PRO A 337 -9.91 -11.54 14.15
C PRO A 337 -9.21 -11.24 15.47
N ASP A 338 -8.96 -12.26 16.29
CA ASP A 338 -8.29 -12.11 17.58
C ASP A 338 -6.82 -11.70 17.44
N GLY A 339 -6.15 -12.16 16.39
CA GLY A 339 -4.79 -11.74 16.06
C GLY A 339 -4.73 -10.23 15.82
N LEU A 340 -5.68 -9.68 15.06
CA LEU A 340 -5.75 -8.24 14.77
C LEU A 340 -6.01 -7.40 16.02
N ARG A 341 -6.90 -7.83 16.92
CA ARG A 341 -7.19 -7.10 18.17
C ARG A 341 -6.00 -7.08 19.14
N VAL A 342 -5.21 -8.16 19.18
CA VAL A 342 -3.98 -8.20 19.99
C VAL A 342 -2.93 -7.25 19.42
N GLN A 343 -2.73 -7.26 18.10
CA GLN A 343 -1.74 -6.38 17.46
C GLN A 343 -2.15 -4.90 17.51
N LEU A 344 -3.45 -4.59 17.42
CA LEU A 344 -3.97 -3.23 17.61
C LEU A 344 -3.60 -2.68 19.00
N ARG A 345 -3.77 -3.46 20.06
CA ARG A 345 -3.40 -3.01 21.42
C ARG A 345 -1.91 -2.76 21.55
N ARG A 346 -1.07 -3.59 20.93
CA ARG A 346 0.38 -3.39 20.94
C ARG A 346 0.79 -2.15 20.15
N ILE A 347 0.22 -1.92 18.96
CA ILE A 347 0.63 -0.81 18.10
C ILE A 347 0.22 0.55 18.66
N THR A 348 -0.85 0.62 19.44
CA THR A 348 -1.23 1.84 20.18
C THR A 348 -0.26 2.23 21.29
N THR A 349 0.57 1.29 21.77
CA THR A 349 1.57 1.57 22.81
C THR A 349 2.92 2.03 22.26
N LEU A 350 3.11 1.94 20.93
CA LEU A 350 4.32 2.35 20.23
C LEU A 350 3.97 3.45 19.23
N SER A 351 4.33 4.69 19.53
CA SER A 351 4.10 5.84 18.65
C SER A 351 5.41 6.46 18.18
N PRO A 352 5.48 6.95 16.93
CA PRO A 352 6.60 7.76 16.47
C PRO A 352 6.83 8.98 17.38
N PRO A 353 8.09 9.42 17.58
CA PRO A 353 8.40 10.59 18.39
C PRO A 353 7.75 11.86 17.81
N ALA A 354 7.44 12.80 18.71
CA ALA A 354 6.87 14.11 18.37
C ALA A 354 7.90 15.11 17.83
#